data_AF-A0A0F3GSV0-F1
#
_entry.id   AF-A0A0F3GSV0-F1
#
_cell.length_a   1.000
_cell.length_b   1.000
_cell.length_c   1.000
_cell.angle_alpha   90.00
_cell.angle_beta   90.00
_cell.angle_gamma   90.00
#
_symmetry.space_group_name_H-M   'P 1'
#
loop_
_entity.id
_entity.type
_entity.pdbx_description
1 polymer ?
#
loop_
_entity_poly.entity_id
_entity_poly.type
_entity_poly.pdbx_seq_one_letter_code
_entity_poly.pdbx_strand_id
1 'polypeptide(L)'
;MMENVSIHEIIEMAIRTEKLGFSYYSELAQKFKKNDELHALFNKLSENEVAHAARFTKLKESLQQDQLENWPEVSQYMRSYVESAFFMGANKATPHMQNIQDPNAALGLV
;
A
#
# COMPACT_ATOMS: atom_id res chain seq x y z
N MET A 1 16.29 -8.94 -18.02
CA MET A 1 16.59 -9.46 -16.67
C MET A 1 16.06 -8.42 -15.70
N MET A 2 14.92 -8.67 -15.05
CA MET A 2 14.53 -7.84 -13.90
C MET A 2 15.34 -8.31 -12.71
N GLU A 3 15.90 -7.36 -11.96
CA GLU A 3 16.70 -7.62 -10.78
C GLU A 3 15.89 -8.40 -9.74
N ASN A 4 16.52 -9.40 -9.14
CA ASN A 4 15.96 -10.18 -8.03
C ASN A 4 15.88 -9.28 -6.79
N VAL A 5 14.79 -8.51 -6.66
CA VAL A 5 14.51 -7.73 -5.45
C VAL A 5 14.36 -8.71 -4.28
N SER A 6 15.14 -8.52 -3.22
CA SER A 6 15.09 -9.32 -2.01
C SER A 6 13.83 -9.04 -1.18
N ILE A 7 13.44 -9.96 -0.30
CA ILE A 7 12.30 -9.71 0.61
C ILE A 7 12.54 -8.49 1.49
N HIS A 8 13.80 -8.24 1.86
CA HIS A 8 14.20 -7.13 2.70
C HIS A 8 13.92 -5.80 1.99
N GLU A 9 14.31 -5.70 0.72
CA GLU A 9 14.02 -4.52 -0.11
C GLU A 9 12.51 -4.33 -0.30
N ILE A 10 11.73 -5.40 -0.49
CA ILE A 10 10.27 -5.29 -0.61
C ILE A 10 9.66 -4.74 0.69
N ILE A 11 10.09 -5.24 1.85
CA ILE A 11 9.58 -4.75 3.14
C ILE A 11 10.04 -3.31 3.40
N GLU A 12 11.26 -2.94 3.01
CA GLU A 12 11.72 -1.55 3.08
C GLU A 12 10.89 -0.62 2.18
N MET A 13 10.56 -1.07 0.97
CA MET A 13 9.66 -0.37 0.08
C MET A 13 8.27 -0.21 0.72
N ALA A 14 7.72 -1.26 1.34
CA ALA A 14 6.45 -1.18 2.05
C ALA A 14 6.50 -0.13 3.18
N ILE A 15 7.52 -0.17 4.06
CA ILE A 15 7.70 0.83 5.12
C ILE A 15 7.79 2.25 4.55
N ARG A 16 8.50 2.44 3.44
CA ARG A 16 8.60 3.75 2.77
C ARG A 16 7.26 4.20 2.22
N THR A 17 6.50 3.30 1.61
CA THR A 17 5.15 3.59 1.10
C THR A 17 4.23 4.03 2.22
N GLU A 18 4.23 3.36 3.37
CA GLU A 18 3.43 3.76 4.54
C GLU A 18 3.81 5.16 5.05
N LYS A 19 5.11 5.50 5.10
CA LYS A 19 5.56 6.85 5.47
C LYS A 19 5.09 7.92 4.50
N LEU A 20 5.07 7.60 3.20
CA LEU A 20 4.52 8.51 2.17
C LEU A 20 3.00 8.65 2.32
N GLY A 21 2.29 7.55 2.60
CA GLY A 21 0.86 7.55 2.89
C GLY A 21 0.50 8.42 4.10
N PHE A 22 1.28 8.32 5.19
CA PHE A 22 1.12 9.17 6.36
C PHE A 22 1.21 10.66 6.00
N SER A 23 2.26 11.07 5.29
CA SER A 23 2.42 12.47 4.86
C SER A 23 1.28 12.90 3.95
N TYR A 24 0.91 12.06 2.97
CA TYR A 24 -0.16 12.34 2.01
C TYR A 24 -1.51 12.57 2.71
N TYR A 25 -1.94 11.66 3.58
CA TYR A 25 -3.19 11.80 4.30
C TYR A 25 -3.16 12.94 5.32
N SER A 26 -2.00 13.21 5.94
CA SER A 26 -1.85 14.38 6.82
C SER A 26 -2.04 15.69 6.05
N GLU A 27 -1.48 15.81 4.85
CA GLU A 27 -1.69 16.97 3.98
C GLU A 27 -3.15 17.11 3.53
N LEU A 28 -3.81 16.00 3.18
CA LEU A 28 -5.24 16.00 2.86
C LEU A 28 -6.10 16.41 4.06
N ALA A 29 -5.80 15.91 5.25
CA ALA A 29 -6.49 16.33 6.47
C ALA A 29 -6.39 17.85 6.67
N GLN A 30 -5.20 18.44 6.47
CA GLN A 30 -5.02 19.89 6.56
C GLN A 30 -5.78 20.65 5.45
N LYS A 31 -5.76 20.15 4.22
CA LYS A 31 -6.47 20.74 3.08
C LYS A 31 -7.98 20.78 3.31
N PHE A 32 -8.55 19.72 3.89
CA PHE A 32 -9.98 19.56 4.13
C PHE A 32 -10.42 19.93 5.56
N LYS A 33 -9.62 20.67 6.33
CA LYS A 33 -9.90 21.06 7.73
C LYS A 33 -11.25 21.76 8.01
N LYS A 34 -11.96 22.22 6.97
CA LYS A 34 -13.29 22.86 7.08
C LYS A 34 -14.46 21.90 6.85
N ASN A 35 -14.17 20.65 6.45
CA ASN A 35 -15.12 19.58 6.29
C ASN A 35 -14.79 18.53 7.36
N ASP A 36 -15.59 18.49 8.42
CA ASP A 36 -15.30 17.67 9.61
C ASP A 36 -15.21 16.17 9.28
N GLU A 37 -16.08 15.69 8.39
CA GLU A 37 -16.11 14.28 7.97
C GLU A 37 -14.82 13.89 7.23
N LEU A 38 -14.42 14.66 6.22
CA LEU A 38 -13.21 14.40 5.45
C LEU A 38 -11.95 14.61 6.30
N HIS A 39 -11.94 15.62 7.17
CA HIS A 39 -10.84 15.85 8.08
C HIS A 39 -10.64 14.66 9.04
N ALA A 40 -11.72 14.16 9.64
CA ALA A 40 -11.68 12.99 10.51
C ALA A 40 -11.23 11.73 9.75
N LEU A 41 -11.74 11.51 8.53
CA LEU A 41 -11.35 10.39 7.68
C LEU A 41 -9.84 10.40 7.40
N PHE A 42 -9.30 11.52 6.91
CA PHE A 42 -7.88 11.59 6.54
C PHE A 42 -6.95 11.51 7.75
N ASN A 43 -7.32 12.07 8.90
CA ASN A 43 -6.58 11.85 10.15
C ASN A 43 -6.59 10.37 10.54
N LYS A 44 -7.74 9.68 10.40
CA LYS A 44 -7.81 8.26 10.71
C LYS A 44 -6.94 7.42 9.79
N LEU A 45 -6.93 7.74 8.50
CA LEU A 45 -6.09 7.05 7.52
C LEU A 45 -4.60 7.29 7.80
N SER A 46 -4.18 8.52 8.11
CA SER A 46 -2.77 8.78 8.45
C SER A 46 -2.33 8.02 9.71
N GLU A 47 -3.16 7.97 10.76
CA GLU A 47 -2.90 7.15 11.96
C GLU A 47 -2.74 5.66 11.64
N ASN A 48 -3.53 5.13 10.71
CA ASN A 48 -3.42 3.73 10.30
C ASN A 48 -2.07 3.44 9.64
N GLU A 49 -1.53 4.36 8.82
CA GLU A 49 -0.22 4.17 8.17
C GLU A 49 0.92 4.09 9.19
N VAL A 50 0.81 4.77 10.34
CA VAL A 50 1.77 4.60 11.45
C VAL A 50 1.74 3.17 11.97
N ALA A 51 0.54 2.60 12.15
CA ALA A 51 0.38 1.22 12.59
C ALA A 51 0.86 0.21 11.53
N HIS A 52 0.65 0.48 10.24
CA HIS A 52 1.16 -0.35 9.14
C HIS A 52 2.69 -0.32 9.09
N ALA A 53 3.31 0.86 9.13
CA ALA A 53 4.77 1.01 9.15
C ALA A 53 5.40 0.26 10.34
N ALA A 54 4.78 0.33 11.52
CA ALA A 54 5.21 -0.41 12.70
C ALA A 54 5.12 -1.94 12.51
N ARG A 55 4.05 -2.44 11.88
CA ARG A 55 3.90 -3.87 11.56
C ARG A 55 4.96 -4.34 10.57
N PHE A 56 5.20 -3.60 9.49
CA PHE A 56 6.25 -3.95 8.52
C PHE A 56 7.65 -3.87 9.14
N THR A 57 7.89 -2.93 10.05
CA THR A 57 9.16 -2.83 10.79
C THR A 57 9.38 -4.07 11.66
N LYS A 58 8.37 -4.49 12.43
CA LYS A 58 8.44 -5.74 13.21
C LYS A 58 8.61 -6.98 12.32
N LEU A 59 7.95 -7.02 11.16
CA LEU A 59 8.13 -8.10 10.19
C LEU A 59 9.58 -8.15 9.71
N LYS A 60 10.16 -7.00 9.35
CA LYS A 60 11.57 -6.91 8.94
C LYS A 60 12.52 -7.44 10.03
N GLU A 61 12.29 -7.03 11.28
CA GLU A 61 13.10 -7.47 12.43
C GLU A 61 12.98 -8.98 12.71
N SER A 62 11.83 -9.58 12.39
CA SER A 62 11.60 -11.02 12.57
C SER A 62 12.26 -11.89 11.49
N LEU A 63 12.66 -11.30 10.36
CA LEU A 63 13.37 -12.03 9.31
C LEU A 63 14.84 -12.19 9.71
N GLN A 64 15.27 -13.44 9.88
CA GLN A 64 16.69 -13.75 10.04
C GLN A 64 17.38 -13.65 8.67
N GLN A 65 18.66 -13.25 8.68
CA GLN A 65 19.46 -12.95 7.48
C GLN A 65 19.61 -14.16 6.55
N ASP A 66 19.47 -15.37 7.11
CA ASP A 66 19.58 -16.64 6.42
C ASP A 66 18.20 -17.32 6.36
N GLN A 67 17.84 -17.83 5.18
CA GLN A 67 16.68 -18.67 4.90
C GLN A 67 15.36 -17.99 4.52
N LEU A 68 15.32 -17.45 3.30
CA LEU A 68 14.22 -17.80 2.40
C LEU A 68 14.80 -18.61 1.26
N GLU A 69 15.02 -19.90 1.53
CA GLU A 69 15.60 -20.87 0.58
C GLU A 69 14.88 -20.86 -0.78
N ASN A 70 13.58 -20.50 -0.77
CA ASN A 70 12.72 -20.47 -1.96
C ASN A 70 12.28 -19.06 -2.38
N TRP A 71 13.00 -17.99 -1.98
CA TRP A 71 12.63 -16.61 -2.34
C TRP A 71 12.38 -16.39 -3.84
N PRO A 72 13.18 -16.95 -4.77
CA PRO A 72 12.91 -16.78 -6.20
C PRO A 72 11.50 -17.26 -6.60
N GLU A 73 11.09 -18.44 -6.15
CA GLU A 73 9.77 -19.01 -6.44
C GLU A 73 8.65 -18.21 -5.77
N VAL A 74 8.83 -17.87 -4.49
CA VAL A 74 7.87 -17.07 -3.71
C VAL A 74 7.66 -15.70 -4.35
N SER A 75 8.74 -15.05 -4.80
CA SER A 75 8.67 -13.73 -5.42
C SER A 75 7.93 -13.77 -6.77
N GLN A 76 8.06 -14.85 -7.53
CA GLN A 76 7.31 -15.06 -8.76
C GLN A 76 5.82 -15.29 -8.47
N TYR A 77 5.48 -16.12 -7.48
CA TYR A 77 4.10 -16.33 -7.06
C TYR A 77 3.45 -15.02 -6.57
N MET A 78 4.15 -14.26 -5.71
CA MET A 78 3.67 -12.97 -5.22
C MET A 78 3.44 -11.99 -6.37
N ARG A 79 4.35 -11.96 -7.35
CA ARG A 79 4.18 -11.14 -8.56
C ARG A 79 2.93 -11.52 -9.33
N SER A 80 2.74 -12.81 -9.64
CA SER A 80 1.54 -13.27 -10.34
C SER A 80 0.26 -13.01 -9.55
N TYR A 81 0.31 -13.10 -8.22
CA TYR A 81 -0.83 -12.76 -7.36
C TYR A 81 -1.15 -11.26 -7.44
N VAL A 82 -0.15 -10.39 -7.30
CA VAL A 82 -0.33 -8.93 -7.42
C VAL A 82 -0.84 -8.58 -8.82
N GLU A 83 -0.21 -9.09 -9.87
CA GLU A 83 -0.66 -8.91 -11.25
C GLU A 83 -2.08 -9.42 -11.46
N SER A 84 -2.46 -10.57 -10.86
CA SER A 84 -3.84 -11.05 -10.92
C SER A 84 -4.81 -10.11 -10.22
N ALA A 85 -4.46 -9.55 -9.05
CA ALA A 85 -5.30 -8.60 -8.34
C ALA A 85 -5.50 -7.30 -9.15
N PHE A 86 -4.44 -6.81 -9.80
CA PHE A 86 -4.49 -5.59 -10.61
C PHE A 86 -5.11 -5.78 -12.01
N PHE A 87 -4.88 -6.92 -12.66
CA PHE A 87 -5.27 -7.14 -14.06
C PHE A 87 -6.43 -8.12 -14.25
N MET A 88 -6.62 -9.09 -13.35
CA MET A 88 -7.61 -10.17 -13.46
C MET A 88 -8.71 -10.14 -12.38
N GLY A 89 -8.55 -9.34 -11.32
CA GLY A 89 -9.59 -9.04 -10.35
C GLY A 89 -10.79 -8.36 -11.03
N ALA A 90 -12.00 -8.58 -10.49
CA ALA A 90 -13.28 -8.21 -11.12
C ALA A 90 -13.41 -6.73 -11.54
N ASN A 91 -12.51 -5.85 -11.10
CA ASN A 91 -12.41 -4.45 -11.53
C ASN A 91 -11.08 -4.21 -12.27
N LYS A 92 -11.16 -4.21 -13.60
CA LYS A 92 -10.10 -3.80 -14.53
C LYS A 92 -9.51 -2.46 -14.07
N ALA A 93 -8.20 -2.37 -13.88
CA ALA A 93 -7.52 -1.13 -13.45
C ALA A 93 -7.60 0.04 -14.45
N THR A 94 -8.17 -0.16 -15.64
CA THR A 94 -8.11 0.82 -16.75
C THR A 94 -9.39 1.64 -17.00
N PRO A 95 -10.63 1.18 -16.75
CA PRO A 95 -11.82 2.00 -16.98
C PRO A 95 -12.17 2.98 -15.85
N HIS A 96 -11.62 2.81 -14.64
CA HIS A 96 -12.06 3.56 -13.46
C HIS A 96 -11.44 4.95 -13.28
N MET A 97 -10.37 5.31 -14.00
CA MET A 97 -9.71 6.62 -13.81
C MET A 97 -10.32 7.77 -14.62
N GLN A 98 -11.13 7.49 -15.65
CA GLN A 98 -11.60 8.54 -16.57
C GLN A 98 -12.93 9.20 -16.15
N ASN A 99 -13.65 8.69 -15.14
CA ASN A 99 -14.99 9.17 -14.76
C ASN A 99 -15.24 9.32 -13.24
N ILE A 100 -14.21 9.56 -12.43
CA ILE A 100 -14.40 9.77 -10.98
C ILE A 100 -14.92 11.20 -10.74
N GLN A 101 -16.23 11.33 -10.54
CA GLN A 101 -16.88 12.56 -10.07
C GLN A 101 -17.22 12.53 -8.56
N ASP A 102 -17.11 11.37 -7.91
CA ASP A 102 -17.57 11.11 -6.54
C ASP A 102 -16.39 10.69 -5.62
N PRO A 103 -16.18 11.36 -4.47
CA PRO A 103 -15.23 10.94 -3.44
C PRO A 103 -15.36 9.49 -2.97
N ASN A 104 -16.55 8.88 -3.02
CA ASN A 104 -16.76 7.48 -2.65
C ASN A 104 -16.10 6.50 -3.63
N ALA A 105 -15.93 6.89 -4.90
CA ALA A 105 -15.26 6.07 -5.91
C ALA A 105 -13.72 6.06 -5.74
N ALA A 106 -13.15 7.01 -4.98
CA ALA A 106 -11.72 7.06 -4.70
C ALA A 106 -11.26 6.02 -3.66
N LEU A 107 -12.19 5.46 -2.87
CA LEU A 107 -11.87 4.55 -1.77
C LEU A 107 -11.81 3.07 -2.18
N GLY A 108 -12.18 2.72 -3.43
CA GLY A 108 -12.08 1.34 -3.92
C GLY A 108 -12.89 0.31 -3.12
N LEU A 109 -13.86 0.75 -2.31
CA LEU A 109 -14.73 -0.10 -1.52
C LEU A 109 -15.96 -0.53 -2.33
N VAL A 110 -15.74 -1.34 -3.37
CA VAL A 110 -16.77 -2.23 -3.97
C VAL A 110 -16.10 -3.54 -4.36
#